data_AF-A0A4W5KAX1-F1
#
_entry.id   AF-A0A4W5KAX1-F1
#
_cell.length_a   1.000
_cell.length_b   1.000
_cell.length_c   1.000
_cell.angle_alpha   90.00
_cell.angle_beta   90.00
_cell.angle_gamma   90.00
#
_symmetry.space_group_name_H-M   'P 1'
#
loop_
_entity.id
_entity.type
_entity.pdbx_description
1 polymer ?
#
loop_
_entity_poly.entity_id
_entity_poly.type
_entity_poly.pdbx_seq_one_letter_code
_entity_poly.pdbx_strand_id
1 'polypeptide(L)'
;MTPKLYLIPCVISFVRTAIPFTQEPQRDKPANVQPYYLYGSKPLNIAYSHIYSSYRNFVGPPHFKTICRLLGYQGIAVVMEELLKIVKSLLQGTILQYVKTLIEVMPKICRLPRHEYGSPGQLIVAER
;
A
#
# COMPACT_ATOMS: atom_id res chain seq x y z
N MET A 1 7.71 5.07 2.05
CA MET A 1 8.15 3.90 1.26
C MET A 1 7.04 2.85 1.04
N THR A 2 5.76 3.14 1.34
CA THR A 2 4.63 2.23 1.02
C THR A 2 3.35 3.00 0.66
N PRO A 3 3.24 3.59 -0.54
CA PRO A 3 1.92 3.86 -1.11
C PRO A 3 1.87 3.42 -2.57
N LYS A 4 2.07 2.13 -2.83
CA LYS A 4 1.84 1.56 -4.17
C LYS A 4 0.67 0.59 -4.21
N LEU A 5 0.16 0.15 -3.06
CA LEU A 5 -0.85 -0.90 -2.98
C LEU A 5 -2.06 -0.37 -2.20
N TYR A 6 -3.24 -0.48 -2.80
CA TYR A 6 -4.52 -0.21 -2.16
C TYR A 6 -5.19 -1.54 -1.79
N LEU A 7 -5.67 -1.64 -0.56
CA LEU A 7 -6.41 -2.81 -0.09
C LEU A 7 -7.85 -2.75 -0.60
N ILE A 8 -8.29 -3.79 -1.32
CA ILE A 8 -9.70 -3.97 -1.68
C ILE A 8 -10.33 -4.93 -0.67
N PRO A 9 -11.17 -4.43 0.28
CA PRO A 9 -11.67 -5.25 1.39
C PRO A 9 -12.52 -6.44 0.92
N CYS A 10 -13.33 -6.25 -0.12
CA CYS A 10 -14.21 -7.31 -0.65
C CYS A 10 -13.46 -8.52 -1.25
N VAL A 11 -12.21 -8.33 -1.70
CA VAL A 11 -11.44 -9.38 -2.41
C VAL A 11 -10.19 -9.79 -1.61
N ILE A 12 -9.95 -9.17 -0.44
CA ILE A 12 -8.78 -9.38 0.44
C ILE A 12 -7.47 -9.38 -0.37
N SER A 13 -7.41 -8.48 -1.35
CA SER A 13 -6.33 -8.40 -2.33
C SER A 13 -5.88 -6.96 -2.44
N PHE A 14 -4.56 -6.79 -2.52
CA PHE A 14 -3.92 -5.51 -2.74
C PHE A 14 -3.65 -5.33 -4.23
N VAL A 15 -4.07 -4.18 -4.77
CA VAL A 15 -3.88 -3.82 -6.18
C VAL A 15 -3.05 -2.56 -6.28
N ARG A 16 -2.26 -2.43 -7.36
CA ARG A 16 -1.44 -1.24 -7.57
C ARG A 16 -2.31 0.02 -7.73
N THR A 17 -1.91 1.11 -7.08
CA THR A 17 -2.57 2.41 -7.24
C THR A 17 -2.36 2.93 -8.67
N ALA A 18 -3.40 3.50 -9.28
CA ALA A 18 -3.36 4.03 -10.64
C ALA A 18 -2.42 5.24 -10.79
N ILE A 19 -2.17 5.97 -9.70
CA ILE A 19 -1.34 7.18 -9.67
C ILE A 19 -0.03 6.85 -8.92
N PRO A 20 1.15 7.16 -9.50
CA PRO A 20 2.42 6.94 -8.84
C PRO A 20 2.66 8.01 -7.76
N PHE A 21 2.26 7.74 -6.52
CA PHE A 21 2.55 8.60 -5.35
C PHE A 21 4.00 8.47 -4.85
N THR A 22 4.87 7.76 -5.56
CA THR A 22 6.24 7.46 -5.12
C THR A 22 7.15 7.21 -6.32
N GLN A 23 8.35 7.81 -6.29
CA GLN A 23 9.42 7.60 -7.24
C GLN A 23 9.74 6.09 -7.35
N GLU A 24 9.82 5.56 -8.57
CA GLU A 24 10.15 4.15 -8.73
C GLU A 24 11.59 3.91 -8.26
N PRO A 25 11.81 3.04 -7.26
CA PRO A 25 13.17 2.69 -6.89
C PRO A 25 13.81 2.02 -8.11
N GLN A 26 14.97 2.52 -8.55
CA GLN A 26 15.73 1.89 -9.61
C GLN A 26 16.11 0.48 -9.13
N ARG A 27 15.47 -0.53 -9.72
CA ARG A 27 15.78 -1.92 -9.42
C ARG A 27 16.82 -2.39 -10.43
N ASP A 28 18.01 -2.73 -9.93
CA ASP A 28 19.03 -3.36 -10.76
C ASP A 28 18.51 -4.68 -11.30
N LYS A 29 18.63 -4.86 -12.62
CA LYS A 29 18.27 -6.11 -13.27
C LYS A 29 19.34 -7.15 -12.89
N PRO A 30 18.94 -8.33 -12.39
CA PRO A 30 19.91 -9.39 -12.14
C PRO A 30 20.58 -9.84 -13.44
N ALA A 31 21.82 -10.31 -13.35
CA ALA A 31 22.57 -10.83 -14.48
C ALA A 31 21.84 -12.03 -15.13
N ASN A 32 21.91 -12.14 -16.46
CA ASN A 32 21.28 -13.23 -17.21
C ASN A 32 22.09 -14.52 -17.01
N VAL A 33 21.49 -15.50 -16.32
CA VAL A 33 22.12 -16.78 -15.99
C VAL A 33 21.77 -17.82 -17.05
N GLN A 34 22.65 -18.81 -17.27
CA GLN A 34 22.36 -19.91 -18.19
C GLN A 34 21.05 -20.63 -17.81
N PRO A 35 20.22 -21.08 -18.77
CA PRO A 35 18.89 -21.67 -18.51
C PRO A 35 18.92 -22.88 -17.56
N TYR A 36 20.04 -23.59 -17.49
CA TYR A 36 20.25 -24.73 -16.61
C TYR A 36 20.10 -24.39 -15.11
N TYR A 37 20.53 -23.20 -14.69
CA TYR A 37 20.43 -22.74 -13.30
C TYR A 37 19.04 -22.20 -12.92
N LEU A 38 18.11 -22.14 -13.88
CA LEU A 38 16.74 -21.65 -13.68
C LEU A 38 15.76 -22.83 -13.64
N TYR A 39 15.05 -23.07 -14.74
CA TYR A 39 14.07 -24.16 -14.88
C TYR A 39 14.56 -25.23 -15.86
N GLY A 40 15.86 -25.30 -16.12
CA GLY A 40 16.53 -26.32 -16.94
C GLY A 40 16.63 -25.96 -18.42
N SER A 41 15.52 -25.60 -19.08
CA SER A 41 15.50 -25.31 -20.52
C SER A 41 14.82 -23.97 -20.85
N LYS A 42 15.17 -23.38 -22.01
CA LYS A 42 14.56 -22.13 -22.49
C LYS A 42 13.02 -22.20 -22.59
N PRO A 43 12.40 -23.24 -23.18
CA PRO A 43 10.93 -23.31 -23.24
C PRO A 43 10.29 -23.45 -21.85
N LEU A 44 10.92 -24.17 -20.92
CA LEU A 44 10.45 -24.27 -19.54
C LEU A 44 10.49 -22.92 -18.82
N ASN A 45 11.57 -22.15 -18.98
CA ASN A 45 11.68 -20.80 -18.40
C ASN A 45 10.55 -19.88 -18.88
N ILE A 46 10.20 -19.94 -20.18
CA ILE A 46 9.12 -19.14 -20.76
C ILE A 46 7.78 -19.58 -20.18
N ALA A 47 7.50 -20.89 -20.15
CA ALA A 47 6.25 -21.42 -19.62
C ALA A 47 6.02 -21.02 -18.15
N TYR A 48 7.02 -21.19 -17.29
CA TYR A 48 6.92 -20.77 -15.88
C TYR A 48 6.80 -19.26 -15.73
N SER A 49 7.50 -18.47 -16.55
CA SER A 49 7.34 -17.02 -16.56
C SER A 49 5.90 -16.59 -16.89
N HIS A 50 5.23 -17.27 -17.82
CA HIS A 50 3.82 -17.00 -18.12
C HIS A 50 2.88 -17.38 -16.97
N ILE A 51 3.09 -18.52 -16.33
CA ILE A 51 2.28 -18.96 -15.16
C ILE A 51 2.40 -17.93 -14.02
N TYR A 52 3.62 -17.49 -13.70
CA TYR A 52 3.85 -16.54 -12.63
C TYR A 52 3.46 -15.11 -12.99
N SER A 53 3.34 -14.77 -14.28
CA SER A 53 2.86 -13.46 -14.72
C SER A 53 1.45 -13.15 -14.19
N SER A 54 0.60 -14.17 -14.02
CA SER A 54 -0.75 -14.02 -13.46
C SER A 54 -0.75 -13.49 -12.02
N TYR A 55 0.32 -13.72 -11.25
CA TYR A 55 0.45 -13.29 -9.85
C TYR A 55 1.15 -11.93 -9.68
N ARG A 56 1.51 -11.25 -10.78
CA ARG A 56 2.28 -9.99 -10.74
C ARG A 56 1.43 -8.75 -10.40
N ASN A 57 0.16 -8.77 -10.79
CA ASN A 57 -0.70 -7.58 -10.77
C ASN A 57 -1.43 -7.37 -9.43
N PHE A 58 -1.42 -8.38 -8.55
CA PHE A 58 -2.05 -8.32 -7.24
C PHE A 58 -1.16 -8.95 -6.18
N VAL A 59 -1.38 -8.60 -4.92
CA VAL A 59 -0.83 -9.29 -3.75
C VAL A 59 -1.99 -9.76 -2.90
N GLY A 60 -2.15 -11.08 -2.74
CA GLY A 60 -3.30 -11.66 -2.03
C GLY A 60 -2.91 -12.86 -1.16
N PRO A 61 -3.90 -13.67 -0.73
CA PRO A 61 -3.67 -14.85 0.09
C PRO A 61 -2.57 -15.82 -0.39
N PRO A 62 -2.41 -16.12 -1.71
CA PRO A 62 -1.34 -17.02 -2.15
C PRO A 62 0.06 -16.44 -1.88
N HIS A 63 0.23 -15.12 -1.97
CA HIS A 63 1.49 -14.45 -1.67
C HIS A 63 1.77 -14.43 -0.17
N PHE A 64 0.77 -14.13 0.67
CA PHE A 64 0.95 -14.17 2.12
C PHE A 64 1.27 -15.58 2.62
N LYS A 65 0.66 -16.62 2.03
CA LYS A 65 0.98 -18.02 2.36
C LYS A 65 2.43 -18.39 2.07
N THR A 66 2.99 -17.94 0.94
CA THR A 66 4.40 -18.21 0.61
C THR A 66 5.34 -17.39 1.48
N ILE A 67 5.01 -16.13 1.76
CA ILE A 67 5.77 -15.26 2.68
C ILE A 67 5.84 -15.90 4.07
N CYS A 68 4.70 -16.31 4.65
CA CYS A 68 4.69 -16.93 5.98
C CYS A 68 5.54 -18.21 6.05
N ARG A 69 5.54 -19.01 4.97
CA ARG A 69 6.36 -20.23 4.90
C ARG A 69 7.86 -19.95 4.78
N LEU A 70 8.25 -18.90 4.05
CA LEU A 70 9.66 -18.56 3.83
C LEU A 70 10.28 -17.82 5.02
N LEU A 71 9.53 -16.91 5.65
CA LEU A 71 10.03 -16.11 6.78
C LEU A 71 10.05 -16.91 8.09
N GLY A 72 9.10 -17.84 8.27
CA GLY A 72 8.92 -18.54 9.54
C GLY A 72 8.56 -17.61 10.70
N TYR A 73 8.48 -18.15 11.92
CA TYR A 73 8.09 -17.36 13.11
C TYR A 73 9.08 -16.23 13.42
N GLN A 74 10.39 -16.50 13.29
CA GLN A 74 11.42 -15.51 13.57
C GLN A 74 11.38 -14.34 12.58
N GLY A 75 11.22 -14.62 11.28
CA GLY A 75 11.13 -13.57 10.26
C GLY A 75 9.87 -12.74 10.40
N ILE A 76 8.72 -13.37 10.71
CA ILE A 76 7.46 -12.65 10.94
C ILE A 76 7.57 -11.71 12.14
N ALA A 77 8.23 -12.14 13.23
CA ALA A 77 8.42 -11.32 14.42
C ALA A 77 9.21 -10.03 14.12
N VAL A 78 10.34 -10.16 13.42
CA VAL A 78 11.17 -9.00 13.04
C VAL A 78 10.42 -8.05 12.11
N VAL A 79 9.67 -8.59 11.14
CA VAL A 79 8.86 -7.77 10.23
C VAL A 79 7.77 -7.00 11.00
N MET A 80 7.09 -7.64 11.94
CA MET A 80 6.08 -6.97 12.78
C MET A 80 6.70 -5.87 13.63
N GLU A 81 7.89 -6.10 14.20
CA GLU A 81 8.59 -5.10 14.99
C GLU A 81 8.96 -3.86 14.15
N GLU A 82 9.53 -4.07 12.96
CA GLU A 82 9.87 -2.98 12.03
C GLU A 82 8.64 -2.24 11.51
N LEU A 83 7.55 -2.95 11.23
CA LEU A 83 6.27 -2.32 10.85
C LEU A 83 5.76 -1.39 11.95
N LEU A 84 5.84 -1.80 13.21
CA LEU A 84 5.44 -0.95 14.34
C LEU A 84 6.33 0.29 14.48
N LYS A 85 7.65 0.17 14.23
CA LYS A 85 8.56 1.33 14.22
C LYS A 85 8.20 2.32 13.11
N ILE A 86 7.91 1.83 11.91
CA ILE A 86 7.47 2.65 10.77
C ILE A 86 6.17 3.40 11.11
N VAL A 87 5.17 2.71 11.67
CA VAL A 87 3.89 3.31 12.06
C VAL A 87 4.08 4.39 13.12
N LYS A 88 4.90 4.13 14.15
CA LYS A 88 5.23 5.15 15.18
C LYS A 88 5.90 6.37 14.56
N SER A 89 6.85 6.18 13.67
CA SER A 89 7.55 7.28 12.99
C SER A 89 6.63 8.11 12.10
N LEU A 90 5.70 7.49 11.38
CA LEU A 90 4.70 8.18 10.54
C LEU A 90 3.71 9.00 11.38
N LEU A 91 3.20 8.41 12.46
CA LEU A 91 2.25 9.06 13.36
C LEU A 91 2.88 10.26 14.08
N GLN A 92 4.05 10.08 14.70
CA GLN A 92 4.70 11.12 15.50
C GLN A 92 5.44 12.17 14.66
N GLY A 93 5.85 11.81 13.44
CA GLY A 93 6.54 12.72 12.52
C GLY A 93 5.58 13.52 11.66
N THR A 94 5.32 13.00 10.45
CA THR A 94 4.63 13.76 9.40
C THR A 94 3.15 13.97 9.70
N ILE A 95 2.43 12.94 10.14
CA ILE A 95 0.98 13.04 10.34
C ILE A 95 0.66 14.01 11.49
N LEU A 96 1.37 13.93 12.61
CA LEU A 96 1.17 14.86 13.73
C LEU A 96 1.42 16.31 13.32
N GLN A 97 2.45 16.57 12.51
CA GLN A 97 2.72 17.91 11.97
C GLN A 97 1.57 18.38 11.08
N TYR A 98 1.14 17.56 10.12
CA TYR A 98 0.00 17.89 9.25
C TYR A 98 -1.28 18.15 10.04
N VAL A 99 -1.59 17.33 11.04
CA VAL A 99 -2.80 17.47 11.87
C VAL A 99 -2.74 18.76 12.69
N LYS A 100 -1.59 19.12 13.27
CA LYS A 100 -1.44 20.39 14.00
C LYS A 100 -1.67 21.59 13.08
N THR A 101 -1.06 21.60 11.90
CA THR A 101 -1.30 22.67 10.90
C THR A 101 -2.76 22.70 10.46
N LEU A 102 -3.40 21.54 10.25
CA LEU A 102 -4.81 21.49 9.88
C LEU A 102 -5.73 22.01 10.99
N ILE A 103 -5.45 21.72 12.26
CA ILE A 103 -6.23 22.21 13.40
C ILE A 103 -6.12 23.73 13.53
N GLU A 104 -4.96 24.32 13.23
CA GLU A 104 -4.81 25.79 13.20
C GLU A 104 -5.61 26.44 12.06
N VAL A 105 -5.72 25.77 10.91
CA VAL A 105 -6.50 26.24 9.76
C VAL A 105 -7.99 25.95 9.89
N MET A 106 -8.39 24.99 10.71
CA MET A 106 -9.79 24.60 10.88
C MET A 106 -10.56 25.64 11.73
N PRO A 107 -11.81 25.99 11.35
CA PRO A 107 -12.61 26.91 12.15
C PRO A 107 -12.88 26.31 13.54
N LYS A 108 -12.66 27.10 14.59
CA LYS A 108 -12.83 26.68 16.00
C LYS A 108 -14.25 26.23 16.35
N ILE A 109 -15.23 26.61 15.52
CA ILE A 109 -16.64 26.28 15.69
C ILE A 109 -17.20 25.91 14.31
N CYS A 110 -17.53 24.65 14.10
CA CYS A 110 -18.34 24.20 12.97
C CYS A 110 -19.72 23.80 13.52
N ARG A 111 -20.73 24.67 13.39
CA ARG A 111 -22.10 24.36 13.79
C ARG A 111 -22.77 23.61 12.65
N LEU A 112 -23.30 22.42 12.91
CA LEU A 112 -24.10 21.69 11.94
C LEU A 112 -25.39 22.49 11.65
N PRO A 113 -25.64 22.89 10.38
CA PRO A 113 -26.87 23.60 10.03
C PRO A 113 -28.08 22.70 10.25
N ARG A 114 -29.19 23.28 10.70
CA ARG A 114 -30.45 22.53 10.89
C ARG A 114 -30.99 22.05 9.54
N HIS A 115 -31.77 20.98 9.56
CA HIS A 115 -32.38 20.36 8.37
C HIS A 115 -33.16 21.36 7.48
N GLU A 116 -33.68 22.44 8.09
CA GLU A 116 -34.39 23.54 7.43
C GLU A 116 -33.57 24.29 6.35
N TYR A 117 -32.23 24.20 6.37
CA TYR A 117 -31.36 24.87 5.39
C TYR A 117 -31.30 24.20 4.01
N GLY A 118 -31.85 22.98 3.86
CA GLY A 118 -31.82 22.22 2.59
C GLY A 118 -30.41 21.76 2.18
N SER A 119 -30.32 20.84 1.20
CA SER A 119 -29.01 20.31 0.77
C SER A 119 -28.05 21.35 0.17
N PRO A 120 -28.50 22.37 -0.61
CA PRO A 120 -27.56 23.38 -1.10
C PRO A 120 -27.15 24.37 0.01
N GLY A 121 -28.03 24.70 0.96
CA GLY A 121 -27.71 25.63 2.05
C GLY A 121 -26.76 25.02 3.09
N GLN A 122 -26.80 23.71 3.30
CA GLN A 122 -25.87 23.00 4.20
C GLN A 122 -24.43 22.99 3.70
N LEU A 123 -24.22 22.92 2.38
CA LEU A 123 -22.88 22.95 1.78
C LEU A 123 -22.26 24.35 1.86
N ILE A 124 -23.06 25.41 1.65
CA ILE A 124 -22.58 26.80 1.59
C ILE A 124 -22.34 27.38 3.00
N VAL A 125 -23.13 26.97 4.00
CA VAL A 125 -23.00 27.48 5.39
C VAL A 125 -21.83 26.84 6.15
N ALA A 126 -21.34 25.66 5.70
CA ALA A 126 -20.15 25.02 6.28
C ALA A 126 -18.82 25.67 5.84
N GLU A 127 -18.85 26.57 4.84
CA GLU A 127 -17.67 27.21 4.25
C GLU A 127 -17.42 28.66 4.75
N ARG A 128 -18.30 29.18 5.64
CA ARG A 128 -18.14 30.48 6.32
C ARG A 128 -17.83 30.29 7.81
#